data_AF-A0A436FM47-F1
#
_entry.id   AF-A0A436FM47-F1
#
_cell.length_a   1.000
_cell.length_b   1.000
_cell.length_c   1.000
_cell.angle_alpha   90.00
_cell.angle_beta   90.00
_cell.angle_gamma   90.00
#
_symmetry.space_group_name_H-M   'P 1'
#
loop_
_entity.id
_entity.type
_entity.pdbx_description
1 polymer ?
#
loop_
_entity_poly.entity_id
_entity_poly.type
_entity_poly.pdbx_seq_one_letter_code
_entity_poly.pdbx_strand_id
1 'polypeptide(L)'
;MALTNTGSEAEPVEQSSHSEVEQHSTKVLMLGALGVVYGDIGTSPIYAFREALVASSGGNVAQRGDILGVLSLIIWSLTIIVTIKYIMFVLRADNRGEGGVLSLMALARGSFPKRSALMLAIGIVGASLFFGDAVITPAISVLSAVEG
;
A
#
# COMPACT_ATOMS: atom_id res chain seq x y z
N MET A 1 -2.54 -73.97 -22.54
CA MET A 1 -3.35 -72.76 -22.74
C MET A 1 -3.80 -72.27 -21.38
N ALA A 2 -3.11 -71.26 -20.82
CA ALA A 2 -3.60 -70.31 -19.80
C ALA A 2 -2.40 -69.50 -19.28
N LEU A 3 -2.26 -68.27 -19.75
CA LEU A 3 -1.47 -67.21 -19.11
C LEU A 3 -2.37 -65.96 -19.04
N THR A 4 -2.15 -65.16 -17.99
CA THR A 4 -2.52 -63.74 -17.86
C THR A 4 -4.01 -63.52 -17.49
N ASN A 5 -4.43 -62.66 -16.56
CA ASN A 5 -3.85 -61.40 -16.07
C ASN A 5 -4.44 -61.05 -14.69
N THR A 6 -3.62 -60.50 -13.82
CA THR A 6 -4.00 -59.68 -12.66
C THR A 6 -4.52 -58.32 -13.12
N GLY A 7 -5.74 -57.96 -12.73
CA GLY A 7 -6.33 -56.64 -12.99
C GLY A 7 -6.99 -56.11 -11.72
N SER A 8 -6.31 -55.17 -11.08
CA SER A 8 -6.74 -54.40 -9.92
C SER A 8 -8.06 -53.69 -10.19
N GLU A 9 -9.11 -53.98 -9.42
CA GLU A 9 -10.34 -53.20 -9.36
C GLU A 9 -10.01 -51.79 -8.84
N ALA A 10 -10.00 -50.82 -9.75
CA ALA A 10 -9.91 -49.41 -9.41
C ALA A 10 -11.31 -48.93 -9.02
N GLU A 11 -11.46 -48.51 -7.75
CA GLU A 11 -12.65 -47.81 -7.28
C GLU A 11 -12.87 -46.52 -8.09
N PRO A 12 -14.12 -46.15 -8.41
CA PRO A 12 -14.41 -44.85 -8.99
C PRO A 12 -14.23 -43.78 -7.91
N VAL A 13 -13.11 -43.06 -7.98
CA VAL A 13 -12.88 -41.86 -7.17
C VAL A 13 -13.95 -40.83 -7.51
N GLU A 14 -14.86 -40.59 -6.57
CA GLU A 14 -15.84 -39.51 -6.63
C GLU A 14 -15.13 -38.18 -6.93
N GLN A 15 -15.50 -37.61 -8.07
CA GLN A 15 -15.00 -36.35 -8.57
C GLN A 15 -15.58 -35.23 -7.69
N SER A 16 -14.79 -34.77 -6.72
CA SER A 16 -15.15 -33.62 -5.90
C SER A 16 -15.36 -32.38 -6.79
N SER A 17 -16.59 -31.88 -6.78
CA SER A 17 -17.07 -30.70 -7.48
C SER A 17 -16.43 -29.43 -6.91
N HIS A 18 -15.24 -29.09 -7.42
CA HIS A 18 -14.53 -27.87 -7.04
C HIS A 18 -14.86 -26.73 -8.00
N SER A 19 -16.02 -26.07 -7.87
CA SER A 19 -16.32 -24.92 -8.73
C SER A 19 -17.48 -24.03 -8.25
N GLU A 20 -17.53 -23.58 -6.98
CA GLU A 20 -18.41 -22.44 -6.59
C GLU A 20 -17.81 -21.48 -5.52
N VAL A 21 -16.61 -21.74 -4.97
CA VAL A 21 -16.05 -20.91 -3.86
C VAL A 21 -15.21 -19.71 -4.33
N GLU A 22 -14.79 -19.65 -5.60
CA GLU A 22 -13.80 -18.63 -6.03
C GLU A 22 -14.34 -17.20 -6.16
N GLN A 23 -15.56 -16.98 -6.67
CA GLN A 23 -15.99 -15.62 -7.04
C GLN A 23 -16.49 -14.76 -5.87
N HIS A 24 -17.08 -15.36 -4.82
CA HIS A 24 -17.55 -14.60 -3.66
C HIS A 24 -16.37 -14.16 -2.76
N SER A 25 -15.32 -14.99 -2.71
CA SER A 25 -14.09 -14.72 -1.94
C SER A 25 -13.32 -13.52 -2.50
N THR A 26 -13.15 -13.41 -3.82
CA THR A 26 -12.37 -12.31 -4.43
C THR A 26 -12.97 -10.93 -4.15
N LYS A 27 -14.29 -10.78 -4.19
CA LYS A 27 -14.95 -9.49 -3.91
C LYS A 27 -14.77 -9.05 -2.46
N VAL A 28 -14.86 -10.00 -1.52
CA VAL A 28 -14.64 -9.75 -0.09
C VAL A 28 -13.17 -9.38 0.16
N LEU A 29 -12.23 -10.09 -0.47
CA LEU A 29 -10.80 -9.79 -0.38
C LEU A 29 -10.46 -8.42 -0.99
N MET A 30 -11.09 -8.04 -2.10
CA MET A 30 -10.93 -6.69 -2.68
C MET A 30 -11.46 -5.60 -1.75
N LEU A 31 -12.62 -5.79 -1.14
CA LEU A 31 -13.17 -4.85 -0.15
C LEU A 31 -12.22 -4.72 1.05
N GLY A 32 -11.69 -5.83 1.54
CA GLY A 32 -10.69 -5.85 2.62
C GLY A 32 -9.41 -5.10 2.24
N ALA A 33 -8.87 -5.36 1.04
CA ALA A 33 -7.67 -4.67 0.55
C ALA A 33 -7.89 -3.16 0.39
N LEU A 34 -9.04 -2.73 -0.15
CA LEU A 34 -9.41 -1.32 -0.22
C LEU A 34 -9.52 -0.70 1.17
N GLY A 35 -10.14 -1.40 2.12
CA GLY A 35 -10.24 -0.96 3.51
C GLY A 35 -8.87 -0.72 4.15
N VAL A 36 -7.92 -1.63 3.93
CA VAL A 36 -6.54 -1.48 4.44
C VAL A 36 -5.85 -0.27 3.80
N VAL A 37 -5.91 -0.13 2.48
CA VAL A 37 -5.24 0.98 1.76
C VAL A 37 -5.83 2.33 2.14
N TYR A 38 -7.16 2.46 2.17
CA TYR A 38 -7.80 3.71 2.59
C TYR A 38 -7.59 4.01 4.07
N GLY A 39 -7.49 2.98 4.92
CA GLY A 39 -7.10 3.12 6.31
C GLY A 39 -5.71 3.72 6.45
N ASP A 40 -4.72 3.16 5.76
CA ASP A 40 -3.32 3.60 5.79
C ASP A 40 -3.13 5.06 5.30
N ILE A 41 -3.87 5.46 4.25
CA ILE A 41 -3.86 6.85 3.74
C ILE A 41 -4.39 7.85 4.79
N GLY A 42 -5.33 7.43 5.65
CA GLY A 42 -6.02 8.30 6.61
C GLY A 42 -5.32 8.45 7.96
N THR A 43 -4.51 7.47 8.37
CA THR A 43 -3.82 7.50 9.68
C THR A 43 -2.77 8.59 9.74
N SER A 44 -1.96 8.77 8.70
CA SER A 44 -0.87 9.73 8.70
C SER A 44 -1.33 11.20 8.88
N PRO A 45 -2.39 11.68 8.20
CA PRO A 45 -2.99 12.99 8.49
C PRO A 45 -3.52 13.13 9.92
N ILE A 46 -4.08 12.07 10.52
CA ILE A 46 -4.64 12.16 11.88
C ILE A 46 -3.54 12.30 12.94
N TYR A 47 -2.42 11.59 12.77
CA TYR A 47 -1.24 11.77 13.61
C TYR A 47 -0.63 13.15 13.43
N ALA A 48 -0.48 13.60 12.18
CA ALA A 48 0.03 14.93 11.88
C ALA A 48 -0.85 16.03 12.49
N PHE A 49 -2.17 15.87 12.45
CA PHE A 49 -3.12 16.79 13.08
C PHE A 49 -2.94 16.83 14.60
N ARG A 50 -2.85 15.67 15.24
CA ARG A 50 -2.64 15.56 16.69
C ARG A 50 -1.35 16.26 17.12
N GLU A 51 -0.24 15.96 16.46
CA GLU A 51 1.07 16.55 16.79
C GLU A 51 1.12 18.05 16.47
N ALA A 52 0.54 18.48 15.35
CA ALA A 52 0.46 19.89 15.01
C ALA A 52 -0.41 20.69 16.00
N LEU A 53 -1.47 20.10 16.55
CA LEU A 53 -2.26 20.72 17.61
C LEU A 53 -1.47 20.86 18.92
N VAL A 54 -0.73 19.82 19.31
CA VAL A 54 0.14 19.87 20.50
C VAL A 54 1.20 20.97 20.33
N ALA A 55 1.79 21.07 19.14
CA ALA A 55 2.77 22.11 18.82
C ALA A 55 2.15 23.52 18.78
N SER A 56 0.97 23.68 18.17
CA SER A 56 0.27 24.97 18.05
C SER A 56 -0.19 25.50 19.40
N SER A 57 -0.68 24.60 20.28
CA SER A 57 -1.24 24.97 21.58
C SER A 57 -0.16 25.17 22.66
N GLY A 58 1.11 24.91 22.35
CA GLY A 58 2.22 25.01 23.31
C GLY A 58 2.06 24.09 24.52
N GLY A 59 1.34 22.98 24.39
CA GLY A 59 1.01 22.07 25.50
C GLY A 59 -0.22 22.45 26.34
N ASN A 60 -0.89 23.58 26.03
CA ASN A 60 -2.17 23.95 26.65
C ASN A 60 -3.38 23.37 25.88
N VAL A 61 -4.58 23.53 26.43
CA VAL A 61 -5.83 23.15 25.74
C VAL A 61 -5.96 23.93 24.44
N ALA A 62 -6.08 23.22 23.32
CA ALA A 62 -6.19 23.81 21.99
C ALA A 62 -7.38 24.76 21.88
N GLN A 63 -7.12 25.99 21.44
CA GLN A 63 -8.18 26.98 21.22
C GLN A 63 -8.79 26.76 19.83
N ARG A 64 -10.03 27.23 19.63
CA ARG A 64 -10.72 27.14 18.33
C ARG A 64 -9.89 27.70 17.16
N GLY A 65 -9.06 28.72 17.41
CA GLY A 65 -8.15 29.29 16.42
C GLY A 65 -7.07 28.29 15.96
N ASP A 66 -6.45 27.58 16.90
CA ASP A 66 -5.42 26.57 16.61
C ASP A 66 -6.00 25.42 15.78
N ILE A 67 -7.18 24.95 16.16
CA ILE A 67 -7.88 23.86 15.47
C ILE A 67 -8.16 24.23 14.02
N LEU A 68 -8.75 25.40 13.79
CA LEU A 68 -9.06 25.86 12.43
C LEU A 68 -7.81 26.17 11.61
N GLY A 69 -6.76 26.71 12.24
CA GLY A 69 -5.48 26.99 11.61
C GLY A 69 -4.79 25.72 11.13
N VAL A 70 -4.61 24.74 12.03
CA VAL A 70 -3.99 23.45 11.70
C VAL A 70 -4.82 22.69 10.67
N LEU A 71 -6.15 22.65 10.82
CA LEU A 71 -7.03 21.97 9.86
C LEU A 71 -6.92 22.58 8.45
N SER A 72 -6.89 23.91 8.36
CA SER A 72 -6.70 24.61 7.09
C SER A 72 -5.35 24.28 6.46
N LEU A 73 -4.26 24.25 7.25
CA LEU A 73 -2.94 23.89 6.75
C LEU A 73 -2.88 22.45 6.24
N ILE A 74 -3.53 21.50 6.93
CA ILE A 74 -3.58 20.11 6.47
C ILE A 74 -4.35 20.01 5.15
N ILE A 75 -5.52 20.63 5.04
CA ILE A 75 -6.32 20.63 3.80
C ILE A 75 -5.48 21.18 2.64
N TRP A 76 -4.89 22.37 2.80
CA TRP A 76 -4.07 22.99 1.75
C TRP A 76 -2.83 22.17 1.41
N SER A 77 -2.16 21.61 2.42
CA SER A 77 -0.99 20.75 2.23
C SER A 77 -1.35 19.50 1.44
N LEU A 78 -2.42 18.79 1.82
CA LEU A 78 -2.89 17.60 1.10
C LEU A 78 -3.29 17.93 -0.35
N THR A 79 -4.03 19.03 -0.57
CA THR A 79 -4.38 19.47 -1.93
C THR A 79 -3.13 19.72 -2.78
N ILE A 80 -2.14 20.44 -2.25
CA ILE A 80 -0.90 20.76 -2.97
C ILE A 80 -0.08 19.49 -3.23
N ILE A 81 0.10 18.63 -2.23
CA ILE A 81 0.87 17.39 -2.37
C ILE A 81 0.21 16.47 -3.39
N VAL A 82 -1.10 16.22 -3.28
CA VAL A 82 -1.82 15.37 -4.24
C VAL A 82 -1.74 15.93 -5.65
N THR A 83 -1.97 17.23 -5.82
CA THR A 83 -1.98 17.85 -7.15
C THR A 83 -0.58 17.90 -7.77
N ILE A 84 0.41 18.40 -7.04
CA ILE A 84 1.76 18.60 -7.60
C ILE A 84 2.51 17.27 -7.60
N LYS A 85 2.71 16.64 -6.44
CA LYS A 85 3.53 15.41 -6.34
C LYS A 85 2.89 14.26 -7.11
N TYR A 86 1.62 13.97 -6.86
CA TYR A 86 1.01 12.76 -7.43
C TYR A 86 0.51 12.99 -8.86
N ILE A 87 -0.29 14.02 -9.12
CA ILE A 87 -0.84 14.22 -10.47
C ILE A 87 0.24 14.66 -11.47
N MET A 88 1.11 15.62 -11.13
CA MET A 88 2.11 16.08 -12.09
C MET A 88 3.32 15.17 -12.25
N PHE A 89 3.78 14.48 -11.20
CA PHE A 89 4.96 13.60 -11.32
C PHE A 89 4.57 12.12 -11.40
N VAL A 90 3.90 11.59 -10.39
CA VAL A 90 3.65 10.14 -10.29
C VAL A 90 2.77 9.63 -11.43
N LEU A 91 1.69 10.35 -11.78
CA LEU A 91 0.80 9.96 -12.89
C LEU A 91 1.40 10.22 -14.28
N ARG A 92 2.38 11.13 -14.41
CA ARG A 92 3.08 11.37 -15.70
C ARG A 92 4.28 10.47 -15.90
N ALA A 93 4.84 9.92 -14.84
CA ALA A 93 5.97 9.01 -14.90
C ALA A 93 5.45 7.58 -14.99
N ASP A 94 4.86 7.26 -16.15
CA ASP A 94 4.42 5.92 -16.49
C ASP A 94 5.47 5.19 -17.33
N ASN A 95 5.61 3.88 -17.14
CA ASN A 95 6.44 3.04 -18.00
C ASN A 95 5.54 2.10 -18.79
N ARG A 96 5.04 2.57 -19.94
CA ARG A 96 4.12 1.82 -20.82
C ARG A 96 2.84 1.35 -20.11
N GLY A 97 2.26 2.20 -19.26
CA GLY A 97 1.06 1.89 -18.50
C GLY A 97 1.30 1.18 -17.16
N GLU A 98 2.54 0.82 -16.82
CA GLU A 98 2.88 0.36 -15.46
C GLU A 98 3.37 1.52 -14.59
N GLY A 99 2.74 1.69 -13.43
CA GLY A 99 3.09 2.68 -12.42
C GLY A 99 3.79 2.07 -11.20
N GLY A 100 4.33 2.94 -10.34
CA GLY A 100 4.95 2.53 -9.08
C GLY A 100 6.46 2.49 -9.10
N VAL A 101 7.05 2.24 -7.92
CA VAL A 101 8.50 2.40 -7.66
C VAL A 101 9.36 1.50 -8.56
N LEU A 102 8.92 0.28 -8.84
CA LEU A 102 9.62 -0.68 -9.70
C LEU A 102 9.56 -0.27 -11.18
N SER A 103 8.43 0.25 -11.65
CA SER A 103 8.24 0.71 -13.02
C SER A 103 9.02 2.01 -13.28
N LEU A 104 9.06 2.92 -12.31
CA LEU A 104 9.92 4.11 -12.30
C LEU A 104 11.42 3.75 -12.35
N MET A 105 11.84 2.74 -11.60
CA MET A 105 13.20 2.23 -11.60
C MET A 105 13.58 1.58 -12.94
N ALA A 106 12.64 0.92 -13.62
CA ALA A 106 12.84 0.43 -14.98
C ALA A 106 13.00 1.58 -15.99
N LEU A 107 12.16 2.62 -15.90
CA LEU A 107 12.24 3.83 -16.74
C LEU A 107 13.58 4.59 -16.53
N ALA A 108 14.01 4.74 -15.28
CA ALA A 108 15.24 5.42 -14.91
C ALA A 108 16.50 4.69 -15.41
N ARG A 109 16.50 3.35 -15.37
CA ARG A 109 17.58 2.53 -15.95
C ARG A 109 17.64 2.67 -17.48
N GLY A 110 16.49 2.72 -18.15
CA GLY A 110 16.41 2.94 -19.60
C GLY A 110 16.90 4.33 -20.04
N SER A 111 16.66 5.35 -19.22
CA SER A 111 17.02 6.75 -19.54
C SER A 111 18.49 7.10 -19.25
N PHE A 112 19.14 6.39 -18.30
CA PHE A 112 20.52 6.68 -17.88
C PHE A 112 21.42 5.42 -17.83
N PRO A 113 21.80 4.85 -19.00
CA PRO A 113 22.54 3.59 -19.07
C PRO A 113 23.92 3.64 -18.39
N LYS A 114 24.62 4.79 -18.41
CA LYS A 114 25.95 4.95 -17.79
C LYS A 114 25.92 4.97 -16.24
N ARG A 115 24.76 5.18 -15.62
CA ARG A 115 24.59 5.24 -14.15
C ARG A 115 23.58 4.20 -13.65
N SER A 116 23.36 3.14 -14.43
CA SER A 116 22.36 2.10 -14.14
C SER A 116 22.53 1.46 -12.75
N ALA A 117 23.77 1.22 -12.30
CA ALA A 117 24.05 0.70 -10.96
C ALA A 117 23.66 1.67 -9.83
N LEU A 118 23.85 2.98 -10.02
CA LEU A 118 23.43 4.00 -9.05
C LEU A 118 21.90 4.12 -9.02
N MET A 119 21.25 4.11 -10.19
CA MET A 119 19.78 4.11 -10.28
C MET A 119 19.18 2.85 -9.65
N LEU A 120 19.85 1.70 -9.80
CA LEU A 120 19.48 0.45 -9.15
C LEU A 120 19.57 0.60 -7.62
N ALA A 121 20.68 1.13 -7.11
CA ALA A 121 20.87 1.34 -5.68
C ALA A 121 19.80 2.29 -5.10
N ILE A 122 19.52 3.41 -5.77
CA ILE A 122 18.46 4.35 -5.36
C ILE A 122 17.09 3.67 -5.39
N GLY A 123 16.80 2.86 -6.42
CA GLY A 123 15.55 2.10 -6.51
C GLY A 123 15.39 1.07 -5.38
N ILE A 124 16.46 0.34 -5.03
CA ILE A 124 16.47 -0.61 -3.91
C ILE A 124 16.24 0.12 -2.58
N VAL A 125 16.93 1.24 -2.36
CA VAL A 125 16.72 2.06 -1.16
C VAL A 125 15.28 2.55 -1.10
N GLY A 126 14.73 3.09 -2.20
CA GLY A 126 13.33 3.51 -2.27
C GLY A 126 12.34 2.39 -1.99
N ALA A 127 12.57 1.19 -2.55
CA ALA A 127 11.72 0.01 -2.30
C ALA A 127 11.79 -0.45 -0.83
N SER A 128 12.98 -0.40 -0.21
CA SER A 128 13.15 -0.75 1.21
C SER A 128 12.44 0.23 2.15
N LEU A 129 12.50 1.53 1.86
CA LEU A 129 11.79 2.56 2.64
C LEU A 129 10.27 2.42 2.51
N PHE A 130 9.77 2.14 1.30
CA PHE A 130 8.35 1.86 1.08
C PHE A 130 7.88 0.60 1.84
N PHE A 131 8.67 -0.47 1.83
CA PHE A 131 8.35 -1.68 2.58
C PHE A 131 8.38 -1.43 4.10
N GLY A 132 9.34 -0.64 4.57
CA GLY A 132 9.41 -0.22 5.97
C GLY A 132 8.17 0.57 6.39
N ASP A 133 7.76 1.55 5.60
CA ASP A 133 6.55 2.36 5.85
C ASP A 133 5.28 1.49 5.93
N ALA A 134 5.13 0.55 4.99
CA ALA A 134 4.01 -0.39 4.96
C ALA A 134 3.91 -1.31 6.20
N VAL A 135 5.04 -1.57 6.89
CA VAL A 135 5.08 -2.37 8.12
C VAL A 135 4.92 -1.48 9.37
N ILE A 136 5.48 -0.27 9.35
CA ILE A 136 5.49 0.63 10.51
C ILE A 136 4.09 1.18 10.81
N THR A 137 3.34 1.63 9.80
CA THR A 137 2.07 2.32 10.03
C THR A 137 1.02 1.44 10.73
N PRO A 138 0.79 0.17 10.33
CA PRO A 138 -0.09 -0.73 11.08
C PRO A 138 0.41 -1.00 12.50
N ALA A 139 1.72 -1.17 12.69
CA ALA A 139 2.31 -1.43 14.00
C ALA A 139 2.09 -0.26 14.98
N ILE A 140 2.34 0.97 14.54
CA ILE A 140 2.09 2.19 15.34
C ILE A 140 0.59 2.36 15.61
N SER A 141 -0.26 2.10 14.61
CA SER A 141 -1.71 2.21 14.79
C SER A 141 -2.27 1.20 15.81
N VAL A 142 -1.75 -0.04 15.84
CA VAL A 142 -2.16 -1.04 16.85
C VAL A 142 -1.64 -0.68 18.22
N LEU A 143 -0.37 -0.25 18.32
CA LEU A 143 0.22 0.17 19.60
C LEU A 143 -0.56 1.35 20.20
N SER A 144 -0.84 2.38 19.40
CA SER A 144 -1.63 3.54 19.84
C SER A 144 -3.07 3.18 20.19
N ALA A 145 -3.65 2.12 19.63
CA ALA A 145 -4.99 1.66 19.99
C ALA A 145 -5.00 0.86 21.30
N VAL A 146 -3.91 0.17 21.63
CA VAL A 146 -3.77 -0.61 22.87
C VAL A 146 -3.34 0.27 24.05
N GLU A 147 -2.47 1.25 23.79
CA GLU A 147 -1.94 2.18 24.80
C GLU A 147 -2.85 3.39 25.07
N GLY A 148 -4.01 3.46 24.42
CA GLY A 148 -4.96 4.60 24.37
C GLY A 148 -5.03 5.48 25.61
#